data_AF-A0A522A0I5-F1
#
_entry.id   AF-A0A522A0I5-F1
#
_cell.length_a   1.000
_cell.length_b   1.000
_cell.length_c   1.000
_cell.angle_alpha   90.00
_cell.angle_beta   90.00
_cell.angle_gamma   90.00
#
_symmetry.space_group_name_H-M   'P 1'
#
loop_
_entity.id
_entity.type
_entity.pdbx_description
1 polymer ?
#
loop_
_entity_poly.entity_id
_entity_poly.type
_entity_poly.pdbx_seq_one_letter_code
_entity_poly.pdbx_strand_id
1 'polypeptide(L)' 'MFDFLRREMPNFGWAETTAMRSDASLLTFTSDTTGRVATIFITRGSMLGGSTRVDMVVSPRDTSPPTKSTMPTIARQPAH' A
#
# COMPACT_ATOMS: atom_id res chain seq x y z
N MET A 1 13.57 -13.63 -5.13
CA MET A 1 13.20 -12.43 -4.36
C MET A 1 11.70 -12.19 -4.37
N PHE A 2 11.04 -12.08 -5.54
CA PHE A 2 9.59 -11.90 -5.65
C PHE A 2 8.77 -12.87 -4.79
N ASP A 3 8.92 -14.18 -5.02
CA ASP A 3 8.15 -15.21 -4.32
C ASP A 3 8.41 -15.21 -2.80
N PHE A 4 9.64 -14.87 -2.41
CA PHE A 4 10.03 -14.77 -1.00
C PHE A 4 9.30 -13.61 -0.31
N LEU A 5 9.39 -12.39 -0.86
CA LEU A 5 8.71 -11.23 -0.30
C LEU A 5 7.19 -11.42 -0.27
N ARG A 6 6.62 -11.97 -1.34
CA ARG A 6 5.19 -12.31 -1.40
C ARG A 6 4.76 -13.24 -0.27
N ARG A 7 5.56 -14.25 0.04
CA ARG A 7 5.24 -15.26 1.08
C ARG A 7 5.53 -14.76 2.49
N GLU A 8 6.60 -14.00 2.70
CA GLU A 8 7.03 -13.58 4.03
C GLU A 8 6.28 -12.36 4.55
N MET A 9 5.96 -11.38 3.68
CA MET A 9 5.30 -10.13 4.10
C MET A 9 3.98 -10.35 4.87
N PRO A 10 3.10 -11.30 4.49
CA PRO A 10 1.91 -11.65 5.27
C PRO A 10 2.20 -12.05 6.72
N ASN A 11 3.34 -12.71 7.00
CA ASN A 11 3.72 -13.09 8.37
C ASN A 11 4.02 -11.89 9.26
N PHE A 12 4.30 -10.71 8.66
CA PHE A 12 4.54 -9.45 9.36
C PHE A 12 3.31 -8.53 9.39
N GLY A 13 2.12 -9.03 9.05
CA GLY A 13 0.87 -8.26 9.08
C GLY A 13 0.67 -7.34 7.87
N TRP A 14 1.35 -7.61 6.76
CA TRP A 14 1.12 -6.94 5.48
C TRP A 14 0.14 -7.75 4.62
N ALA A 15 -0.96 -7.13 4.21
CA ALA A 15 -1.88 -7.69 3.23
C ALA A 15 -1.43 -7.32 1.82
N GLU A 16 -1.38 -8.29 0.91
CA GLU A 16 -1.09 -8.03 -0.50
C GLU A 16 -2.22 -7.23 -1.15
N THR A 17 -1.87 -6.14 -1.83
CA THR A 17 -2.79 -5.34 -2.66
C THR A 17 -2.67 -5.72 -4.13
N THR A 18 -1.44 -5.74 -4.65
CA THR A 18 -1.16 -6.01 -6.07
C THR A 18 0.16 -6.76 -6.20
N ALA A 19 0.23 -7.66 -7.19
CA ALA A 19 1.46 -8.35 -7.53
C ALA A 19 1.58 -8.58 -9.04
N MET A 20 2.70 -8.16 -9.61
CA MET A 20 3.06 -8.38 -11.00
C MET A 20 4.45 -9.00 -11.07
N ARG A 21 4.54 -10.19 -11.66
CA ARG A 21 5.80 -10.88 -11.90
C ARG A 21 6.26 -10.63 -13.33
N SER A 22 7.38 -9.94 -13.48
CA SER A 22 8.05 -9.72 -14.77
C SER A 22 9.56 -9.51 -14.53
N ASP A 23 10.33 -9.20 -15.58
CA ASP A 23 11.74 -8.83 -15.42
C ASP A 23 11.93 -7.61 -14.48
N ALA A 24 10.95 -6.70 -14.47
CA ALA A 24 10.75 -5.66 -13.46
C ALA A 24 9.47 -5.99 -12.67
N SER A 25 9.61 -6.77 -11.61
CA SER A 25 8.47 -7.18 -10.79
C SER A 25 8.02 -6.06 -9.85
N LEU A 26 6.72 -6.01 -9.56
CA LEU A 26 6.09 -5.07 -8.64
C LEU A 26 5.26 -5.83 -7.60
N LEU A 27 5.42 -5.45 -6.33
CA LEU A 27 4.56 -5.90 -5.24
C LEU A 27 4.09 -4.67 -4.45
N THR A 28 2.79 -4.60 -4.18
CA THR A 28 2.22 -3.58 -3.30
C THR A 28 1.51 -4.26 -2.14
N PHE A 29 1.76 -3.79 -0.93
CA PHE A 29 1.16 -4.26 0.30
C PHE A 29 0.57 -3.11 1.10
N THR A 30 -0.44 -3.43 1.91
CA THR A 30 -1.02 -2.55 2.92
C THR A 30 -0.91 -3.18 4.29
N SER A 31 -0.62 -2.39 5.31
CA SER A 31 -0.65 -2.84 6.71
C SER A 31 -1.72 -2.06 7.43
N ASP A 32 -2.79 -2.75 7.87
CA ASP A 32 -3.87 -2.14 8.64
C ASP A 32 -3.42 -1.82 10.08
N THR A 33 -2.50 -2.61 10.64
CA THR A 33 -1.95 -2.40 11.98
C THR A 33 -1.10 -1.13 12.08
N THR A 34 -0.36 -0.80 11.02
CA THR A 34 0.50 0.39 10.98
C THR A 34 -0.08 1.54 10.15
N GLY A 35 -1.18 1.30 9.43
CA GLY A 35 -1.78 2.28 8.53
C GLY A 35 -0.83 2.70 7.41
N ARG A 36 -0.16 1.75 6.75
CA ARG A 36 0.88 2.03 5.73
C ARG A 36 0.66 1.28 4.44
N VAL A 37 1.29 1.80 3.37
CA VAL A 37 1.39 1.16 2.07
C VAL A 37 2.87 0.97 1.74
N ALA A 38 3.25 -0.23 1.33
CA ALA A 38 4.60 -0.54 0.85
C ALA A 38 4.53 -0.93 -0.62
N THR A 39 5.38 -0.34 -1.45
CA THR A 39 5.56 -0.71 -2.85
C THR A 39 7.00 -1.16 -3.07
N ILE A 40 7.17 -2.33 -3.66
CA ILE A 40 8.46 -2.97 -3.88
C ILE A 40 8.63 -3.23 -5.37
N PHE A 41 9.71 -2.68 -5.92
CA PHE A 41 10.16 -2.93 -7.28
C PHE A 41 11.37 -3.87 -7.22
N ILE A 42 11.34 -4.91 -8.05
CA ILE A 42 12.41 -5.90 -8.13
C ILE A 42 12.85 -5.99 -9.58
N THR A 43 14.07 -5.54 -9.86
CA THR A 43 14.65 -5.59 -11.20
C THR A 43 15.71 -6.67 -11.24
N ARG A 44 15.58 -7.60 -12.20
CA ARG A 44 16.61 -8.60 -12.45
C ARG A 44 17.74 -7.95 -13.26
N GLY A 45 18.97 -7.95 -12.73
CA GLY A 45 20.14 -7.54 -13.52
C GLY A 45 20.36 -8.48 -14.70
N SER A 46 20.73 -7.94 -15.87
CA SER A 46 20.96 -8.73 -17.08
C SER A 46 22.00 -9.83 -16.86
N MET A 47 21.77 -10.97 -17.50
CA MET A 47 22.61 -12.16 -17.44
C MET A 47 24.03 -11.86 -17.92
N LEU A 48 24.91 -11.56 -16.97
CA LEU A 48 26.39 -11.61 -16.97
C LEU A 48 26.86 -10.81 -15.73
N GLY A 49 26.53 -11.30 -14.52
CA GLY A 49 26.95 -10.68 -13.25
C GLY A 49 26.00 -9.64 -12.65
N GLY A 50 24.82 -9.39 -13.24
CA GLY A 50 23.84 -8.48 -12.67
C GLY A 50 23.21 -8.99 -11.36
N SER A 51 23.42 -8.27 -10.26
CA SER A 51 22.73 -8.54 -8.99
C SER A 51 21.24 -8.19 -9.08
N THR A 52 20.40 -8.89 -8.32
CA THR A 52 18.98 -8.51 -8.19
C THR A 52 18.90 -7.22 -7.39
N ARG A 53 18.28 -6.18 -7.97
CA ARG A 53 18.04 -4.91 -7.29
C ARG A 53 16.63 -4.89 -6.73
N VAL A 54 16.49 -4.42 -5.50
CA VAL A 54 15.21 -4.24 -4.82
C VAL A 54 15.12 -2.79 -4.36
N ASP A 55 14.16 -2.05 -4.89
CA ASP A 55 13.82 -0.71 -4.43
C ASP A 55 12.46 -0.78 -3.71
N MET A 56 12.37 -0.20 -2.51
CA MET A 56 11.16 -0.23 -1.69
C MET A 56 10.80 1.18 -1.23
N VAL A 57 9.53 1.53 -1.38
CA VAL A 57 8.94 2.77 -0.86
C VAL A 57 7.85 2.42 0.13
N VAL A 58 7.87 3.07 1.29
CA VAL A 58 6.83 2.90 2.31
C VAL A 58 6.26 4.27 2.65
N SER A 59 4.95 4.43 2.53
CA SER A 59 4.23 5.64 2.88
C SER A 59 3.15 5.36 3.93
N PRO A 60 2.75 6.37 4.72
CA PRO A 60 1.47 6.33 5.41
C PRO A 60 0.33 6.09 4.41
N ARG A 61 -0.69 5.36 4.84
CA ARG A 61 -2.00 5.31 4.19
C ARG A 61 -2.82 6.43 4.82
N ASP A 62 -3.39 7.32 4.02
CA ASP A 62 -4.32 8.31 4.55
C ASP A 62 -5.53 7.58 5.14
N THR A 63 -5.50 7.40 6.46
CA THR A 63 -6.61 6.88 7.25
C THR A 63 -7.42 8.02 7.85
N SER A 64 -7.30 9.24 7.30
CA SER A 64 -8.18 10.34 7.69
C SER A 64 -9.61 9.82 7.62
N PRO A 65 -10.33 9.77 8.75
CA PRO A 65 -11.72 9.34 8.74
C PRO A 65 -12.41 10.17 7.67
N PRO A 66 -13.31 9.59 6.84
CA PRO A 66 -14.16 10.43 6.01
C PRO A 66 -14.77 11.44 6.96
N THR A 67 -14.38 12.71 6.82
CA THR A 67 -14.93 13.76 7.66
C THR A 67 -16.41 13.68 7.41
N LYS A 68 -17.16 13.16 8.37
CA LYS A 68 -18.61 13.30 8.38
C LYS A 68 -18.78 14.81 8.37
N SER A 69 -18.96 15.38 7.18
CA SER A 69 -19.47 16.72 7.02
C SER A 69 -20.83 16.67 7.68
N THR A 70 -20.85 17.00 8.97
CA THR A 70 -22.05 17.37 9.69
C THR A 70 -22.55 18.58 8.93
N MET A 71 -23.40 18.32 7.94
CA MET A 71 -24.20 19.35 7.31
C MET A 71 -24.86 20.11 8.46
N PRO A 72 -24.74 21.44 8.54
CA PRO A 72 -25.50 22.18 9.53
C PRO A 72 -26.97 21.94 9.21
N THR A 73 -27.66 21.22 10.10
CA THR A 73 -29.11 21.13 10.10
C THR A 73 -29.63 22.56 10.24
N ILE A 74 -30.04 23.16 9.13
CA ILE A 74 -30.76 24.43 9.13
C ILE A 74 -32.08 24.15 9.86
N ALA A 75 -32.13 24.52 11.13
CA ALA A 75 -33.35 24.51 11.93
C ALA A 75 -34.30 25.54 11.32
N ARG A 76 -35.33 25.06 10.63
CA ARG A 76 -36.41 25.89 10.12
C ARG A 76 -37.25 26.36 11.31
N GLN A 77 -37.02 27.60 11.73
CA GLN A 77 -37.76 28.27 12.80
C GLN A 77 -39.23 28.46 12.38
N PRO A 78 -40.23 28.08 13.18
CA PRO A 78 -41.62 28.37 12.87
C PRO A 78 -41.91 29.86 13.12
N ALA A 79 -42.50 30.52 12.13
CA ALA A 79 -43.00 31.88 12.25
C ALA A 79 -44.29 31.90 13.09
N HIS A 80 -44.41 32.94 13.93
CA HIS A 80 -45.57 33.27 14.76
C HIS A 80 -46.79 33.68 13.92
#